data_AF-A0A0C3EFS0-F1
#
_entry.id   AF-A0A0C3EFS0-F1
#
_cell.length_a   1.000
_cell.length_b   1.000
_cell.length_c   1.000
_cell.angle_alpha   90.00
_cell.angle_beta   90.00
_cell.angle_gamma   90.00
#
_symmetry.space_group_name_H-M   'P 1'
#
loop_
_entity.id
_entity.type
_entity.pdbx_description
1 polymer ?
#
loop_
_entity_poly.entity_id
_entity_poly.type
_entity_poly.pdbx_seq_one_letter_code
_entity_poly.pdbx_strand_id
1 'polypeptide(L)'
;YEIASLLPKWAIRLTIRNGRSSVAQIPWTGAVGEYTALSYSMESAWQLFDLAVRDRRSIAELMLIEYATGKPDGVEYVWLDEFCLSDANQQNEKLAEEQRVEEVGRLADIFRAASQVCVFCHLPECSHTDPNCPWGTWIFTLASSMQKQF
;
A
#
# COMPACT_ATOMS: atom_id res chain seq x y z
N TYR A 1 23.94 -9.61 -11.05
CA TYR A 1 22.56 -9.31 -10.70
C TYR A 1 22.54 -9.04 -9.22
N GLU A 2 22.53 -7.77 -8.81
CA GLU A 2 22.20 -7.43 -7.43
C GLU A 2 20.78 -7.92 -7.19
N ILE A 3 20.56 -8.64 -6.09
CA ILE A 3 19.21 -8.92 -5.60
C ILE A 3 18.69 -7.53 -5.24
N ALA A 4 18.00 -6.89 -6.18
CA ALA A 4 17.19 -5.72 -5.88
C ALA A 4 16.34 -6.14 -4.69
N SER A 5 16.57 -5.49 -3.55
CA SER A 5 15.88 -5.76 -2.30
C SER A 5 14.40 -5.96 -2.61
N LEU A 6 13.83 -7.13 -2.29
CA LEU A 6 12.38 -7.35 -2.44
C LEU A 6 11.58 -6.40 -1.52
N LEU A 7 12.27 -5.76 -0.58
CA LEU A 7 11.69 -4.87 0.42
C LEU A 7 11.58 -3.45 -0.14
N PRO A 8 10.46 -2.75 0.11
CA PRO A 8 10.25 -1.38 -0.35
C PRO A 8 11.30 -0.44 0.26
N LYS A 9 11.48 0.75 -0.32
CA LYS A 9 12.38 1.76 0.27
C LYS A 9 11.77 2.49 1.46
N TRP A 10 10.44 2.53 1.53
CA TRP A 10 9.69 3.30 2.51
C TRP A 10 8.58 2.44 3.12
N ALA A 11 8.24 2.75 4.36
CA ALA A 11 7.05 2.21 5.03
C ALA A 11 6.39 3.32 5.86
N ILE A 12 5.14 3.08 6.24
CA ILE A 12 4.41 3.86 7.22
C ILE A 12 4.50 3.12 8.54
N ARG A 13 4.97 3.80 9.59
CA ARG A 13 4.77 3.38 10.97
C ARG A 13 3.39 3.83 11.42
N LEU A 14 2.43 2.92 11.42
CA LEU A 14 1.09 3.13 11.96
C LEU A 14 1.14 2.86 13.46
N THR A 15 0.83 3.87 14.28
CA THR A 15 0.74 3.72 15.74
C THR A 15 -0.71 3.92 16.17
N ILE A 16 -1.28 2.91 16.81
CA ILE A 16 -2.65 2.92 17.32
C ILE A 16 -2.58 2.99 18.85
N ARG A 17 -3.23 4.00 19.43
CA ARG A 17 -3.31 4.21 20.88
C ARG A 17 -4.68 4.75 21.26
N ASN A 18 -5.39 4.05 22.15
CA ASN A 18 -6.71 4.44 22.64
C ASN A 18 -7.69 4.76 21.50
N GLY A 19 -7.71 3.93 20.45
CA GLY A 19 -8.58 4.10 19.29
C GLY A 19 -8.23 5.29 18.37
N ARG A 20 -7.07 5.92 18.57
CA ARG A 20 -6.53 6.95 17.67
C ARG A 20 -5.32 6.40 16.93
N SER A 21 -5.27 6.65 15.63
CA SER A 21 -4.12 6.32 14.80
C SER A 21 -3.25 7.56 14.53
N SER A 22 -1.94 7.33 14.43
CA SER A 22 -0.99 8.31 13.91
C SER A 22 -0.06 7.63 12.91
N VAL A 23 0.28 8.33 11.85
CA VAL A 23 1.08 7.82 10.74
C VAL A 23 2.39 8.59 10.64
N ALA A 24 3.47 7.87 10.34
CA ALA A 24 4.75 8.48 10.02
C ALA A 24 5.44 7.67 8.92
N GLN A 25 5.83 8.31 7.83
CA GLN A 25 6.69 7.66 6.85
C GLN A 25 8.09 7.46 7.45
N ILE A 26 8.66 6.29 7.22
CA ILE A 26 10.01 5.92 7.66
C ILE A 26 10.76 5.23 6.51
N PRO A 27 12.08 5.35 6.45
CA PRO A 27 12.88 4.53 5.55
C PRO A 27 12.79 3.06 5.97
N TRP A 28 12.73 2.17 4.99
CA TRP A 28 12.86 0.75 5.24
C TRP A 28 14.30 0.44 5.64
N THR A 29 14.46 0.00 6.88
CA THR A 29 15.75 -0.43 7.43
C THR A 29 15.59 -1.86 7.96
N GLY A 30 16.69 -2.58 8.21
CA GLY A 30 16.61 -3.95 8.75
C GLY A 30 15.91 -4.09 10.11
N ALA A 31 15.53 -2.98 10.75
CA ALA A 31 14.69 -2.96 11.96
C ALA A 31 13.18 -3.02 11.66
N VAL A 32 12.77 -2.76 10.41
CA VAL A 32 11.41 -2.98 9.95
C VAL A 32 11.29 -4.47 9.63
N GLY A 33 10.53 -5.19 10.45
CA GLY A 33 10.32 -6.62 10.30
C GLY A 33 9.28 -6.91 9.21
N GLU A 34 8.09 -7.30 9.63
CA GLU A 34 6.97 -7.58 8.75
C GLU A 34 6.15 -6.31 8.45
N TYR A 35 5.46 -6.30 7.31
CA TYR A 35 4.56 -5.21 6.93
C TYR A 35 3.33 -5.70 6.18
N THR A 36 2.24 -4.94 6.32
CA THR A 36 1.04 -5.10 5.52
C THR A 36 1.11 -4.19 4.29
N ALA A 37 0.93 -4.74 3.09
CA ALA A 37 0.72 -3.93 1.88
C ALA A 37 -0.77 -3.60 1.73
N LEU A 38 -1.09 -2.31 1.68
CA LEU A 38 -2.44 -1.80 1.40
C LEU A 38 -2.55 -1.37 -0.05
N SER A 39 -3.74 -1.58 -0.60
CA SER A 39 -4.06 -1.11 -1.94
C SER A 39 -5.56 -0.85 -2.09
N TYR A 40 -5.91 0.17 -2.87
CA TYR A 40 -7.30 0.54 -3.16
C TYR A 40 -7.42 0.89 -4.66
N SER A 41 -8.55 0.59 -5.30
CA SER A 41 -8.87 1.20 -6.60
C SER A 41 -9.49 2.57 -6.33
N MET A 42 -9.21 3.56 -7.18
CA MET A 42 -9.83 4.90 -7.06
C MET A 42 -11.36 4.82 -7.10
N GLU A 43 -11.89 3.88 -7.89
CA GLU A 43 -13.32 3.57 -7.91
C GLU A 43 -13.83 3.11 -6.54
N SER A 44 -13.14 2.18 -5.89
CA SER A 44 -13.52 1.72 -4.54
C SER A 44 -13.41 2.83 -3.52
N ALA A 45 -12.40 3.69 -3.63
CA ALA A 45 -12.26 4.86 -2.76
C ALA A 45 -13.45 5.82 -2.87
N TRP A 46 -13.90 6.12 -4.09
CA TRP A 46 -15.04 7.01 -4.31
C TRP A 46 -16.35 6.43 -3.77
N GLN A 47 -16.57 5.12 -3.96
CA GLN A 47 -17.77 4.45 -3.49
C GLN A 47 -17.81 4.31 -1.95
N LEU A 48 -16.65 4.08 -1.31
CA LEU A 48 -16.58 3.84 0.14
C LEU A 48 -16.68 5.12 0.97
N PHE A 49 -16.16 6.24 0.47
CA PHE A 49 -15.98 7.44 1.29
C PHE A 49 -16.74 8.69 0.80
N ASP A 50 -17.58 8.57 -0.23
CA ASP A 50 -18.36 9.67 -0.83
C ASP A 50 -17.55 10.99 -0.93
N LEU A 51 -16.42 10.88 -1.61
CA LEU A 51 -15.38 11.90 -1.53
C LEU A 51 -15.65 13.07 -2.47
N ALA A 52 -15.92 14.24 -1.89
CA ALA A 52 -15.68 15.52 -2.55
C ALA A 52 -14.17 15.78 -2.78
N VAL A 53 -13.32 15.04 -2.06
CA VAL A 53 -11.86 15.12 -2.11
C VAL A 53 -11.32 14.40 -3.34
N ARG A 54 -10.57 15.14 -4.17
CA ARG A 54 -9.95 14.62 -5.41
C ARG A 54 -8.46 14.33 -5.29
N ASP A 55 -7.85 14.75 -4.18
CA ASP A 55 -6.43 14.54 -3.93
C ASP A 55 -6.16 13.10 -3.46
N ARG A 56 -5.24 12.41 -4.14
CA ARG A 56 -4.96 10.99 -3.88
C ARG A 56 -4.32 10.75 -2.52
N ARG A 57 -3.50 11.69 -2.04
CA ARG A 57 -2.87 11.58 -0.73
C ARG A 57 -3.92 11.63 0.37
N SER A 58 -4.87 12.54 0.28
CA SER A 58 -5.99 12.65 1.22
C SER A 58 -6.87 11.38 1.22
N ILE A 59 -7.06 10.75 0.06
CA ILE A 59 -7.75 9.46 -0.05
C ILE A 59 -6.98 8.37 0.69
N ALA A 60 -5.67 8.28 0.47
CA ALA A 60 -4.80 7.33 1.15
C ALA A 60 -4.81 7.51 2.68
N GLU A 61 -4.92 8.74 3.18
CA GLU A 61 -5.10 9.02 4.62
C GLU A 61 -6.39 8.42 5.16
N LEU A 62 -7.51 8.60 4.46
CA LEU A 62 -8.80 8.03 4.87
C LEU A 62 -8.76 6.49 4.86
N MET A 63 -8.09 5.90 3.87
CA MET A 63 -7.88 4.45 3.81
C MET A 63 -7.07 3.94 5.01
N LEU A 64 -6.01 4.66 5.42
CA LEU A 64 -5.23 4.30 6.60
C LEU A 64 -6.01 4.46 7.91
N ILE A 65 -6.85 5.49 8.01
CA ILE A 65 -7.74 5.68 9.15
C ILE A 65 -8.71 4.51 9.24
N GLU A 66 -9.38 4.18 8.13
CA GLU A 66 -10.33 3.08 8.07
C GLU A 66 -9.66 1.74 8.38
N TYR A 67 -8.46 1.50 7.84
CA TYR A 67 -7.66 0.32 8.16
C TYR A 67 -7.33 0.19 9.64
N ALA A 68 -7.09 1.33 10.31
CA ALA A 68 -6.76 1.36 11.74
C ALA A 68 -7.99 1.24 12.64
N THR A 69 -9.19 1.48 12.11
CA THR A 69 -10.44 1.39 12.87
C THR A 69 -10.65 -0.02 13.39
N GLY A 70 -10.86 -0.17 14.69
CA GLY A 70 -11.10 -1.48 15.33
C GLY A 70 -9.85 -2.34 15.52
N LYS A 71 -8.66 -1.88 15.10
CA LYS A 71 -7.40 -2.56 15.42
C LYS A 71 -6.99 -2.34 16.88
N PRO A 72 -6.29 -3.31 17.49
CA PRO A 72 -5.76 -3.16 18.84
C PRO A 72 -4.66 -2.09 18.90
N ASP A 73 -4.43 -1.58 20.11
CA ASP A 73 -3.31 -0.68 20.37
C ASP A 73 -1.97 -1.37 20.05
N GLY A 74 -1.06 -0.63 19.41
CA GLY A 74 0.21 -1.18 18.96
C GLY A 74 0.90 -0.34 17.90
N VAL A 75 1.95 -0.94 17.33
CA VAL A 75 2.68 -0.41 16.18
C VAL A 75 2.63 -1.45 15.08
N GLU A 76 2.26 -1.01 13.88
CA GLU A 76 2.25 -1.82 12.67
C GLU A 76 3.01 -1.07 11.57
N TYR A 77 3.67 -1.83 10.69
CA TYR A 77 4.30 -1.28 9.51
C TYR A 77 3.41 -1.56 8.30
N VAL A 78 3.16 -0.51 7.52
CA VAL A 78 2.26 -0.54 6.38
C VAL A 78 2.97 0.01 5.17
N TRP A 79 2.80 -0.62 4.02
CA TRP A 79 3.17 -0.03 2.74
C TRP A 79 1.89 0.43 2.02
N LEU A 80 1.85 1.68 1.57
CA LEU A 80 0.76 2.24 0.78
C LEU A 80 1.35 3.19 -0.26
N ASP A 81 0.99 3.00 -1.52
CA ASP A 81 1.57 3.67 -2.70
C ASP A 81 1.72 5.19 -2.54
N GLU A 82 0.64 5.92 -2.25
CA GLU A 82 0.66 7.39 -2.13
C GLU A 82 1.60 7.91 -1.03
N PHE A 83 2.02 7.04 -0.11
CA PHE A 83 2.97 7.36 0.96
C PHE A 83 4.33 6.72 0.82
N CYS A 84 4.48 5.68 0.01
CA CYS A 84 5.69 4.84 0.00
C CYS A 84 6.42 4.82 -1.35
N LEU A 85 5.90 5.50 -2.38
CA LEU A 85 6.60 5.59 -3.67
C LEU A 85 7.81 6.55 -3.66
N SER A 86 7.85 7.54 -2.77
CA SER A 86 8.98 8.47 -2.64
C SER A 86 9.09 9.05 -1.24
N ASP A 87 10.28 9.53 -0.85
CA ASP A 87 10.50 10.24 0.42
C ASP A 87 9.60 11.48 0.51
N ALA A 88 8.78 11.58 1.55
CA ALA A 88 7.88 12.70 1.79
C ALA A 88 8.63 14.01 2.10
N ASN A 89 9.90 13.94 2.47
CA ASN A 89 10.75 15.10 2.72
C ASN A 89 11.61 15.49 1.50
N GLN A 90 11.50 14.76 0.39
CA GLN A 90 12.26 15.08 -0.82
C GLN A 90 11.72 16.36 -1.46
N GLN A 91 12.55 17.40 -1.45
CA GLN A 91 12.23 18.69 -2.07
C GLN A 91 12.56 18.73 -3.56
N ASN A 92 13.46 17.85 -4.01
CA ASN A 92 13.81 17.75 -5.42
C ASN A 92 12.81 16.86 -6.16
N GLU A 93 11.91 17.50 -6.92
CA GLU A 93 10.85 16.81 -7.67
C GLU A 93 11.39 15.76 -8.66
N LYS A 94 12.54 16.01 -9.29
CA LYS A 94 13.16 15.05 -10.20
C LYS A 94 13.59 13.78 -9.47
N LEU A 95 14.24 13.93 -8.31
CA LEU A 95 14.63 12.78 -7.48
C LEU A 95 13.40 12.06 -6.92
N ALA A 96 12.35 12.79 -6.54
CA ALA A 96 11.10 12.19 -6.09
C ALA A 96 10.44 11.37 -7.21
N GLU A 97 10.45 11.88 -8.44
CA GLU A 97 9.92 11.16 -9.61
C GLU A 97 10.74 9.90 -9.93
N GLU A 98 12.08 9.99 -9.89
CA GLU A 98 12.95 8.82 -10.07
C GLU A 98 12.65 7.72 -9.02
N GLN A 99 12.44 8.11 -7.75
CA GLN A 99 12.02 7.18 -6.70
C GLN A 99 10.65 6.55 -6.98
N ARG A 100 9.67 7.36 -7.41
CA ARG A 100 8.32 6.87 -7.75
C ARG A 100 8.37 5.84 -8.87
N VAL A 101 9.06 6.15 -9.96
CA VAL A 101 9.20 5.24 -11.10
C VAL A 101 9.83 3.92 -10.67
N GLU A 102 10.86 3.97 -9.83
CA GLU A 102 11.54 2.78 -9.34
C GLU A 102 10.63 1.92 -8.43
N GLU A 103 9.95 2.52 -7.46
CA GLU A 103 9.04 1.79 -6.56
C GLU A 103 7.81 1.24 -7.31
N VAL A 104 7.26 2.00 -8.28
CA VAL A 104 6.18 1.51 -9.16
C VAL A 104 6.64 0.28 -9.96
N GLY A 105 7.86 0.30 -10.47
CA GLY A 105 8.45 -0.84 -11.19
C GLY A 105 8.61 -2.10 -10.31
N ARG A 106 8.55 -1.94 -8.98
CA ARG A 106 8.78 -3.00 -7.99
C ARG A 106 7.53 -3.41 -7.23
N LEU A 107 6.34 -2.90 -7.60
CA LEU A 107 5.08 -3.23 -6.93
C LEU A 107 4.88 -4.74 -6.77
N ALA A 108 5.16 -5.53 -7.81
CA ALA A 108 4.98 -6.98 -7.72
C ALA A 108 5.86 -7.63 -6.65
N ASP A 109 7.09 -7.16 -6.49
CA ASP A 109 8.01 -7.67 -5.47
C ASP A 109 7.61 -7.19 -4.07
N ILE A 110 7.21 -5.92 -3.95
CA ILE A 110 6.72 -5.33 -2.69
C ILE A 110 5.47 -6.06 -2.20
N PHE A 111 4.49 -6.33 -3.07
CA PHE A 111 3.30 -7.06 -2.64
C PHE A 111 3.62 -8.52 -2.32
N ARG A 112 4.57 -9.15 -3.03
CA ARG A 112 5.00 -10.52 -2.76
C ARG A 112 5.75 -10.67 -1.44
N ALA A 113 6.52 -9.66 -1.04
CA ALA A 113 7.31 -9.67 0.18
C ALA A 113 6.51 -9.26 1.44
N ALA A 114 5.31 -8.72 1.28
CA ALA A 114 4.45 -8.35 2.40
C ALA A 114 4.00 -9.59 3.20
N SER A 115 3.95 -9.48 4.53
CA SER A 115 3.42 -10.56 5.37
C SER A 115 1.91 -10.71 5.20
N GLN A 116 1.25 -9.60 4.90
CA GLN A 116 -0.18 -9.53 4.61
C GLN A 116 -0.44 -8.54 3.47
N VAL A 117 -1.43 -8.85 2.64
CA VAL A 117 -1.99 -7.91 1.67
C VAL A 117 -3.44 -7.63 2.06
N CYS A 118 -3.80 -6.35 2.14
CA CYS A 118 -5.18 -5.94 2.37
C CYS A 118 -5.60 -4.99 1.25
N VAL A 119 -6.71 -5.33 0.60
CA VAL A 119 -7.27 -4.58 -0.52
C VAL A 119 -8.62 -4.00 -0.12
N PHE A 120 -8.84 -2.72 -0.42
CA PHE A 120 -10.14 -2.08 -0.23
C PHE A 120 -10.98 -2.27 -1.49
N CYS A 121 -12.16 -2.87 -1.31
CA CYS A 121 -13.12 -3.07 -2.38
C CYS A 121 -14.50 -2.66 -1.90
N HIS A 122 -15.20 -1.91 -2.73
CA HIS A 122 -16.56 -1.47 -2.45
C HIS A 122 -17.61 -2.56 -2.73
N LEU A 123 -17.24 -3.64 -3.42
CA LEU A 123 -18.14 -4.76 -3.71
C LEU A 123 -18.28 -5.64 -2.46
N PRO A 124 -19.51 -5.79 -1.90
CA PRO A 124 -19.74 -6.64 -0.74
C PRO A 124 -19.35 -8.10 -1.02
N GLU A 125 -18.72 -8.76 -0.04
CA GLU A 125 -18.34 -10.20 -0.10
C GLU A 125 -17.54 -10.59 -1.35
N CYS A 126 -16.76 -9.67 -1.91
CA CYS A 126 -16.01 -9.92 -3.12
C CYS A 126 -14.84 -10.88 -2.88
N SER A 127 -14.75 -11.96 -3.66
CA SER A 127 -13.62 -12.90 -3.63
C SER A 127 -12.36 -12.36 -4.33
N HIS A 128 -12.46 -11.19 -4.97
CA HIS A 128 -11.42 -10.56 -5.80
C HIS A 128 -10.86 -11.43 -6.94
N THR A 129 -11.54 -12.53 -7.27
CA THR A 129 -11.18 -13.43 -8.37
C THR A 129 -12.04 -13.18 -9.61
N ASP A 130 -13.12 -12.40 -9.47
CA ASP A 130 -14.03 -12.04 -10.56
C ASP A 130 -13.40 -10.93 -11.42
N PRO A 131 -13.39 -11.04 -12.76
CA PRO A 131 -12.89 -9.99 -13.65
C PRO A 131 -13.66 -8.66 -13.58
N ASN A 132 -14.91 -8.68 -13.07
CA ASN A 132 -15.69 -7.47 -12.82
C ASN A 132 -15.33 -6.81 -11.47
N CYS A 133 -14.51 -7.46 -10.64
CA CYS A 133 -13.91 -6.81 -9.50
C CYS A 133 -12.80 -5.88 -9.98
N PRO A 134 -12.70 -4.63 -9.47
CA PRO A 134 -11.57 -3.75 -9.76
C PRO A 134 -10.20 -4.39 -9.46
N TRP A 135 -10.18 -5.39 -8.58
CA TRP A 135 -8.99 -6.16 -8.20
C TRP A 135 -8.74 -7.41 -9.02
N GLY A 136 -9.76 -7.97 -9.68
CA GLY A 136 -9.65 -9.26 -10.38
C GLY A 136 -8.49 -9.24 -11.35
N THR A 137 -8.49 -8.28 -12.27
CA THR A 137 -7.42 -8.13 -13.27
C THR A 137 -6.06 -7.82 -12.64
N TRP A 138 -6.00 -7.00 -11.60
CA TRP A 138 -4.74 -6.57 -10.97
C TRP A 138 -4.06 -7.70 -10.20
N ILE A 139 -4.83 -8.49 -9.44
CA ILE A 139 -4.36 -9.72 -8.79
C ILE A 139 -3.90 -10.73 -9.84
N PHE A 140 -4.61 -10.88 -10.97
CA PHE A 140 -4.13 -11.73 -12.07
C PHE A 140 -2.84 -11.22 -12.72
N THR A 141 -2.61 -9.90 -12.84
CA THR A 141 -1.35 -9.34 -13.35
C THR A 141 -0.19 -9.55 -12.37
N LEU A 142 -0.45 -9.44 -11.06
CA LEU A 142 0.52 -9.78 -10.02
C LEU A 142 0.81 -11.30 -10.00
N ALA A 143 -0.22 -12.14 -10.14
CA ALA A 143 -0.12 -13.60 -10.16
C ALA A 143 0.42 -14.19 -11.48
N SER A 144 0.23 -13.53 -12.63
CA SER A 144 0.83 -13.95 -13.91
C SER A 144 2.33 -13.66 -13.96
N SER A 145 2.80 -12.69 -13.16
CA SER A 145 4.21 -12.54 -12.80
C SER A 145 4.69 -13.60 -11.78
N MET A 146 3.81 -14.49 -11.31
CA MET A 146 4.10 -15.64 -10.42
C MET A 146 4.16 -16.99 -11.16
N GLN A 147 4.20 -17.02 -12.50
CA GLN A 147 4.42 -18.27 -13.24
C GLN A 147 5.92 -18.59 -13.42
N LYS A 148 6.45 -19.36 -12.46
CA LYS A 148 7.14 -20.66 -12.62
C LYS A 148 8.30 -20.80 -11.63
N GLN A 149 8.04 -21.50 -10.54
CA GLN A 149 8.87 -22.63 -10.12
C GLN A 149 8.09 -23.51 -9.14
N PHE A 150 7.39 -24.49 -9.72
CA PHE A 150 7.28 -25.85 -9.19
C PHE A 150 7.79 -26.78 -10.28
#